data_AF-A0A2L2YQ04-F1
#
_entry.id   AF-A0A2L2YQ04-F1
#
_cell.length_a   1.000
_cell.length_b   1.000
_cell.length_c   1.000
_cell.angle_alpha   90.00
_cell.angle_beta   90.00
_cell.angle_gamma   90.00
#
_symmetry.space_group_name_H-M   'P 1'
#
loop_
_entity.id
_entity.type
_entity.pdbx_description
1 polymer ?
#
loop_
_entity_poly.entity_id
_entity_poly.type
_entity_poly.pdbx_seq_one_letter_code
_entity_poly.pdbx_strand_id
1 'polypeptide(L)'
;AYIGPSVTSYDGVNPSYRIYTVDGYYPETTCAVLDSETFYLNLTEANMYDRPIWRRSYSAREEYGMPSLSPYQWHKLLDRFHMDEELFQKFSRHLYSLSDFPREICTGECKHETICRMRTARSHDSSFCLSPFL
;
A
#
# COMPACT_ATOMS: atom_id res chain seq x y z
N ALA A 1 -4.99 -10.44 -2.58
CA ALA A 1 -3.61 -10.89 -2.30
C ALA A 1 -2.80 -9.70 -1.80
N TYR A 2 -1.73 -9.93 -1.03
CA TYR A 2 -0.85 -8.86 -0.59
C TYR A 2 0.42 -8.81 -1.44
N ILE A 3 0.79 -7.63 -1.91
CA ILE A 3 2.04 -7.39 -2.63
C ILE A 3 2.96 -6.61 -1.69
N GLY A 4 4.03 -7.27 -1.24
CA GLY A 4 5.05 -6.67 -0.38
C GLY A 4 5.96 -5.71 -1.16
N PRO A 5 6.59 -4.74 -0.48
CA PRO A 5 7.57 -3.88 -1.12
C PRO A 5 8.90 -4.60 -1.32
N SER A 6 9.83 -3.97 -2.03
CA SER A 6 11.18 -4.49 -2.25
C SER A 6 12.20 -3.92 -1.27
N VAL A 7 13.19 -4.74 -0.90
CA VAL A 7 14.40 -4.25 -0.22
C VAL A 7 15.37 -3.59 -1.22
N THR A 8 15.34 -4.00 -2.50
CA THR A 8 16.10 -3.27 -3.53
C THR A 8 15.52 -1.88 -3.74
N SER A 9 16.41 -0.93 -4.03
CA SER A 9 16.06 0.44 -4.39
C SER A 9 15.65 0.61 -5.85
N TYR A 10 15.70 -0.46 -6.65
CA TYR A 10 15.32 -0.40 -8.06
C TYR A 10 13.82 -0.10 -8.23
N ASP A 11 13.38 0.95 -8.92
CA ASP A 11 14.16 1.96 -9.65
C ASP A 11 13.88 3.39 -9.13
N GLY A 12 14.43 3.71 -7.95
CA GLY A 12 14.27 5.01 -7.29
C GLY A 12 13.36 5.00 -6.06
N VAL A 13 13.11 3.84 -5.45
CA VAL A 13 12.33 3.72 -4.21
C VAL A 13 13.24 3.45 -3.01
N ASN A 14 12.77 3.80 -1.82
CA ASN A 14 13.47 3.43 -0.58
C ASN A 14 13.34 1.91 -0.36
N PRO A 15 14.42 1.22 0.07
CA PRO A 15 14.35 -0.13 0.60
C PRO A 15 13.27 -0.24 1.66
N SER A 16 12.43 -1.26 1.55
CA SER A 16 11.30 -1.46 2.45
C SER A 16 11.04 -2.94 2.73
N TYR A 17 10.52 -3.23 3.92
CA TYR A 17 10.02 -4.55 4.28
C TYR A 17 8.66 -4.42 4.99
N ARG A 18 7.93 -5.54 5.09
CA ARG A 18 6.62 -5.60 5.71
C ARG A 18 6.53 -6.74 6.70
N ILE A 19 5.94 -6.46 7.85
CA ILE A 19 5.59 -7.45 8.86
C ILE A 19 4.07 -7.62 8.85
N TYR A 20 3.61 -8.87 8.86
CA TYR A 20 2.18 -9.18 8.98
C TYR A 20 1.90 -9.72 10.38
N THR A 21 0.91 -9.13 11.04
CA THR A 21 0.29 -9.73 12.21
C THR A 21 -0.81 -10.66 11.71
N VAL A 22 -0.76 -11.93 12.11
CA VAL A 22 -1.69 -12.97 11.65
C VAL A 22 -2.41 -13.54 12.85
N ASP A 23 -3.67 -13.93 12.65
CA ASP A 23 -4.45 -14.66 13.62
C ASP A 23 -3.73 -15.96 14.00
N GLY A 24 -3.33 -16.05 15.27
CA GLY A 24 -2.32 -17.00 15.74
C GLY A 24 -2.83 -18.43 15.81
N TYR A 25 -2.05 -19.33 16.40
CA TYR A 25 -2.40 -20.75 16.47
C TYR A 25 -3.30 -21.05 17.68
N TYR A 26 -4.58 -21.39 17.42
CA TYR A 26 -5.56 -21.90 18.39
C TYR A 26 -6.70 -22.64 17.66
N PRO A 27 -7.55 -23.43 18.36
CA PRO A 27 -8.54 -24.34 17.75
C PRO A 27 -9.58 -23.73 16.80
N GLU A 28 -9.72 -22.40 16.75
CA GLU A 28 -10.69 -21.67 15.91
C GLU A 28 -10.02 -20.54 15.11
N THR A 29 -8.70 -20.65 14.89
CA THR A 29 -7.95 -19.63 14.16
C THR A 29 -8.45 -19.48 12.72
N THR A 30 -8.55 -18.24 12.29
CA THR A 30 -8.86 -17.89 10.90
C THR A 30 -7.61 -17.89 10.03
N CYS A 31 -6.41 -17.89 10.63
CA CYS A 31 -5.13 -17.61 9.97
C CYS A 31 -5.16 -16.32 9.13
N ALA A 32 -6.09 -15.40 9.41
CA ALA A 32 -6.24 -14.17 8.63
C ALA A 32 -5.17 -13.15 9.01
N VAL A 33 -4.79 -12.32 8.05
CA VAL A 33 -3.95 -11.16 8.33
C VAL A 33 -4.77 -10.14 9.12
N LEU A 34 -4.34 -9.87 10.35
CA LEU A 34 -4.97 -8.92 11.26
C LEU A 34 -4.47 -7.50 11.03
N ASP A 35 -3.19 -7.32 10.74
CA ASP A 35 -2.62 -6.03 10.33
C ASP A 35 -1.35 -6.23 9.50
N SER A 36 -0.89 -5.15 8.85
CA SER A 36 0.37 -5.12 8.13
C SER A 36 1.12 -3.83 8.40
N GLU A 37 2.35 -3.94 8.87
CA GLU A 37 3.23 -2.81 9.18
C GLU A 37 4.38 -2.75 8.19
N THR A 38 4.56 -1.59 7.57
CA THR A 38 5.66 -1.34 6.63
C THR A 38 6.76 -0.56 7.30
N PHE A 39 8.00 -0.94 7.03
CA PHE A 39 9.19 -0.22 7.44
C PHE A 39 9.99 0.15 6.19
N TYR A 40 10.68 1.29 6.25
CA TYR A 40 11.49 1.79 5.16
C TYR A 40 12.81 2.36 5.66
N LEU A 41 13.81 2.37 4.78
CA LEU A 41 15.09 3.02 4.98
C LEU A 41 15.12 4.29 4.13
N ASN A 42 15.15 5.46 4.76
CA ASN A 42 15.33 6.72 4.03
C ASN A 42 16.76 6.78 3.47
N LEU A 43 16.91 6.59 2.16
CA LEU A 43 18.22 6.58 1.51
C LEU A 43 18.91 7.94 1.56
N THR A 44 18.17 9.04 1.45
CA THR A 44 18.73 10.39 1.52
C THR A 44 19.38 10.64 2.88
N GLU A 45 18.69 10.27 3.96
CA GLU A 45 19.23 10.34 5.33
C GLU A 45 20.41 9.38 5.51
N ALA A 46 20.26 8.12 5.11
CA ALA A 46 21.27 7.09 5.30
C ALA A 46 22.59 7.43 4.58
N ASN A 47 22.51 7.98 3.36
CA ASN A 47 23.68 8.38 2.58
C ASN A 47 24.33 9.67 3.12
N MET A 48 23.54 10.58 3.71
CA MET A 48 24.07 11.82 4.29
C MET A 48 24.88 11.55 5.57
N TYR A 49 24.45 10.58 6.38
CA TYR A 49 25.04 10.30 7.69
C TYR A 49 25.82 8.97 7.76
N ASP A 50 25.94 8.26 6.64
CA ASP A 50 26.55 6.92 6.54
C ASP A 50 26.02 5.95 7.61
N ARG A 51 24.70 6.00 7.86
CA ARG A 51 24.06 5.24 8.93
C ARG A 51 22.65 4.80 8.52
N PRO A 52 22.40 3.50 8.31
CA PRO A 52 21.08 3.03 7.96
C PRO A 52 20.18 2.97 9.19
N ILE A 53 19.10 3.77 9.20
CA ILE A 53 18.05 3.74 10.22
C ILE A 53 16.75 3.32 9.57
N TRP A 54 16.26 2.14 9.94
CA TRP A 54 14.93 1.67 9.53
C TRP A 54 13.87 2.31 10.39
N ARG A 55 12.89 2.93 9.75
CA ARG A 55 11.79 3.64 10.40
C ARG A 55 10.47 2.95 10.08
N ARG A 56 9.54 2.94 11.05
CA ARG A 56 8.16 2.54 10.79
C ARG A 56 7.55 3.54 9.81
N SER A 57 6.99 3.04 8.73
CA SER A 57 6.25 3.85 7.76
C SER A 57 4.79 3.96 8.20
N TYR A 58 4.03 2.85 8.15
CA TYR A 58 2.60 2.84 8.50
C TYR A 58 2.12 1.45 8.93
N SER A 59 1.07 1.42 9.77
CA SER A 59 0.15 0.28 9.92
C SER A 59 -1.02 0.48 8.95
N ALA A 60 -1.39 -0.53 8.19
CA ALA A 60 -2.47 -0.41 7.20
C ALA A 60 -3.82 -0.07 7.85
N ARG A 61 -4.12 -0.63 9.03
CA ARG A 61 -5.37 -0.32 9.73
C ARG A 61 -5.40 1.10 10.26
N GLU A 62 -4.30 1.53 10.89
CA GLU A 62 -4.15 2.88 11.44
C GLU A 62 -4.24 3.94 10.32
N GLU A 63 -3.41 3.78 9.29
CA GLU A 63 -3.21 4.78 8.24
C GLU A 63 -4.46 5.03 7.40
N TYR A 64 -5.21 3.97 7.10
CA TYR A 64 -6.39 4.02 6.25
C TYR A 64 -7.71 3.97 7.03
N GLY A 65 -7.66 3.94 8.37
CA GLY A 65 -8.85 3.88 9.22
C GLY A 65 -9.70 2.63 8.97
N MET A 66 -9.06 1.48 8.76
CA MET A 66 -9.75 0.23 8.44
C MET A 66 -9.99 -0.61 9.70
N PRO A 67 -11.23 -1.10 9.94
CA PRO A 67 -11.52 -1.93 11.11
C PRO A 67 -10.87 -3.32 11.03
N SER A 68 -10.63 -3.84 9.82
CA SER A 68 -9.92 -5.10 9.57
C SER A 68 -9.26 -5.07 8.18
N LEU A 69 -8.36 -6.02 7.91
CA LEU A 69 -7.76 -6.22 6.58
C LEU A 69 -8.49 -7.29 5.75
N SER A 70 -9.80 -7.44 5.96
CA SER A 70 -10.61 -8.36 5.13
C SER A 70 -10.71 -7.87 3.68
N PRO A 71 -10.97 -8.77 2.70
CA PRO A 71 -11.14 -8.37 1.30
C PRO A 71 -12.20 -7.29 1.09
N TYR A 72 -13.29 -7.35 1.87
CA TYR A 72 -14.36 -6.35 1.83
C TYR A 72 -13.87 -4.96 2.26
N GLN A 73 -13.06 -4.86 3.31
CA GLN A 73 -12.54 -3.57 3.77
C GLN A 73 -11.54 -2.97 2.78
N TRP A 74 -10.70 -3.79 2.14
CA TRP A 74 -9.86 -3.35 1.03
C TRP A 74 -10.69 -2.83 -0.15
N HIS A 75 -11.76 -3.51 -0.53
CA HIS A 75 -12.68 -3.03 -1.57
C HIS A 75 -13.30 -1.66 -1.23
N LYS A 76 -13.79 -1.48 0.01
CA LYS A 76 -14.32 -0.20 0.49
C LYS A 76 -13.26 0.91 0.52
N LEU A 77 -12.00 0.59 0.80
CA LEU A 77 -10.91 1.55 0.71
C LEU A 77 -10.71 2.04 -0.73
N LEU A 78 -10.80 1.15 -1.73
CA LEU A 78 -10.72 1.54 -3.13
C LEU A 78 -11.88 2.47 -3.54
N ASP A 79 -13.09 2.23 -3.04
CA ASP A 79 -14.21 3.17 -3.25
C ASP A 79 -13.93 4.54 -2.62
N ARG A 80 -13.35 4.56 -1.42
CA ARG A 80 -12.99 5.81 -0.73
C ARG A 80 -11.92 6.57 -1.51
N PHE A 81 -10.92 5.90 -2.08
CA PHE A 81 -9.92 6.55 -2.92
C PHE A 81 -10.55 7.34 -4.06
N HIS A 82 -11.66 6.90 -4.67
CA HIS A 82 -12.32 7.69 -5.71
C HIS A 82 -12.82 9.05 -5.23
N MET A 83 -13.30 9.14 -3.99
CA MET A 83 -13.91 10.35 -3.41
C MET A 83 -12.94 11.22 -2.61
N ASP A 84 -11.89 10.60 -2.06
CA ASP A 84 -10.96 11.23 -1.14
C ASP A 84 -9.55 11.26 -1.77
N GLU A 85 -9.21 12.42 -2.33
CA GLU A 85 -7.94 12.63 -2.99
C GLU A 85 -6.76 12.59 -2.01
N GLU A 86 -6.91 13.17 -0.82
CA GLU A 86 -5.86 13.19 0.18
C GLU A 86 -5.51 11.77 0.65
N LEU A 87 -6.53 10.95 0.89
CA LEU A 87 -6.36 9.54 1.24
C LEU A 87 -5.68 8.74 0.14
N PHE A 88 -6.03 8.99 -1.13
CA PHE A 88 -5.35 8.36 -2.26
C PHE A 88 -3.89 8.82 -2.38
N GLN A 89 -3.60 10.11 -2.23
CA GLN A 89 -2.22 10.62 -2.28
C GLN A 89 -1.36 10.03 -1.17
N LYS A 90 -1.93 9.87 0.03
CA LYS A 90 -1.28 9.16 1.14
C LYS A 90 -0.93 7.72 0.75
N PHE A 91 -1.87 6.98 0.15
CA PHE A 91 -1.59 5.64 -0.37
C PHE A 91 -0.51 5.63 -1.48
N SER A 92 -0.56 6.59 -2.41
CA SER A 92 0.44 6.75 -3.48
C SER A 92 1.85 6.94 -2.91
N ARG A 93 2.02 7.78 -1.88
CA ARG A 93 3.30 7.94 -1.18
C ARG A 93 3.82 6.63 -0.60
N HIS A 94 2.94 5.80 -0.06
CA HIS A 94 3.28 4.47 0.48
C HIS A 94 3.62 3.45 -0.61
N LEU A 95 2.98 3.52 -1.77
CA LEU A 95 3.26 2.66 -2.93
C LEU A 95 4.72 2.79 -3.40
N TYR A 96 5.29 3.99 -3.29
CA TYR A 96 6.67 4.30 -3.63
C TYR A 96 7.61 4.36 -2.42
N SER A 97 7.27 3.66 -1.33
CA SER A 97 8.12 3.55 -0.13
C SER A 97 8.57 4.90 0.45
N LEU A 98 7.73 5.94 0.34
CA LEU A 98 8.05 7.30 0.78
C LEU A 98 9.33 7.88 0.15
N SER A 99 9.74 7.44 -1.05
CA SER A 99 10.90 8.03 -1.74
C SER A 99 10.55 9.37 -2.39
N ASP A 100 11.55 10.08 -2.91
CA ASP A 100 11.33 11.34 -3.64
C ASP A 100 10.77 11.12 -5.07
N PHE A 101 10.56 9.84 -5.45
CA PHE A 101 10.00 9.42 -6.72
C PHE A 101 8.62 8.76 -6.50
N PRO A 102 7.66 8.93 -7.43
CA PRO A 102 7.65 9.91 -8.51
C PRO A 102 7.49 11.32 -7.93
N ARG A 103 8.02 12.32 -8.65
CA ARG A 103 7.85 13.73 -8.27
C ARG A 103 6.46 14.25 -8.64
N GLU A 104 5.82 13.62 -9.63
CA GLU A 104 4.51 13.99 -10.10
C GLU A 104 3.42 13.44 -9.19
N ILE A 105 2.41 14.26 -8.93
CA ILE A 105 1.24 13.88 -8.14
C ILE A 105 0.36 12.99 -9.02
N CYS A 106 0.11 11.76 -8.58
CA CYS A 106 -0.70 10.80 -9.32
C CYS A 106 -2.18 11.18 -9.24
N THR A 107 -2.73 11.80 -10.29
CA THR A 107 -4.14 12.19 -10.36
C THR A 107 -4.77 11.73 -11.67
N GLY A 108 -6.08 11.90 -11.85
CA GLY A 108 -6.77 11.58 -13.10
C GLY A 108 -6.59 10.13 -13.55
N GLU A 109 -6.00 9.94 -14.73
CA GLU A 109 -5.73 8.62 -15.32
C GLU A 109 -4.79 7.77 -14.46
N CYS A 110 -3.71 8.35 -13.91
CA CYS A 110 -2.78 7.64 -13.03
C CYS A 110 -3.49 7.01 -11.82
N LYS A 111 -4.40 7.79 -11.20
CA LYS A 111 -5.22 7.33 -10.08
C LYS A 111 -6.18 6.22 -10.52
N HIS A 112 -6.87 6.42 -11.64
CA HIS A 112 -7.80 5.44 -12.19
C HIS A 112 -7.11 4.10 -12.48
N GLU A 113 -5.96 4.13 -13.17
CA GLU A 113 -5.18 2.93 -13.46
C GLU A 113 -4.67 2.24 -12.21
N THR A 114 -4.21 3.01 -11.21
CA THR A 114 -3.74 2.47 -9.94
C THR A 114 -4.87 1.71 -9.22
N ILE A 115 -6.05 2.32 -9.11
CA ILE A 115 -7.21 1.67 -8.49
C ILE A 115 -7.66 0.44 -9.29
N CYS A 116 -7.67 0.54 -10.63
CA CYS A 116 -7.97 -0.57 -11.53
C CYS A 116 -7.03 -1.76 -11.29
N ARG A 117 -5.72 -1.53 -11.24
CA ARG A 117 -4.71 -2.58 -10.94
C ARG A 117 -4.93 -3.25 -9.58
N MET A 118 -5.42 -2.50 -8.59
CA MET A 118 -5.75 -3.05 -7.27
C MET A 118 -7.03 -3.91 -7.28
N ARG A 119 -7.96 -3.68 -8.22
CA ARG A 119 -9.18 -4.48 -8.40
C ARG A 119 -8.96 -5.73 -9.24
N THR A 120 -7.99 -5.70 -10.17
CA THR A 120 -7.74 -6.81 -11.10
C THR A 120 -6.75 -7.81 -10.54
N ALA A 121 -7.26 -8.95 -10.07
CA ALA A 121 -6.43 -10.11 -9.70
C ALA A 121 -6.36 -11.17 -10.83
N ARG A 122 -7.09 -10.96 -11.93
CA ARG A 122 -7.14 -11.86 -13.08
C ARG A 122 -6.61 -11.16 -14.32
N SER A 123 -5.57 -11.74 -14.92
CA SER A 123 -4.98 -11.20 -16.16
C SER A 123 -5.97 -11.19 -17.32
N HIS A 124 -5.88 -10.19 -18.18
CA HIS A 124 -6.73 -9.99 -19.37
C HIS A 124 -8.24 -9.85 -19.07
N ASP A 125 -8.60 -9.48 -17.83
CA ASP A 125 -10.00 -9.24 -17.44
C ASP A 125 -10.15 -7.82 -16.87
N SER A 126 -10.57 -6.88 -17.72
CA SER A 126 -10.77 -5.47 -17.36
C SER A 126 -12.16 -5.17 -16.80
N SER A 127 -13.04 -6.18 -16.67
CA SER A 127 -14.41 -5.98 -16.18
C SER A 127 -14.46 -5.41 -14.75
N PHE A 128 -13.40 -5.64 -13.96
CA PHE A 128 -13.26 -5.17 -12.58
C PHE A 128 -12.82 -3.69 -12.46
N CYS A 129 -12.49 -3.03 -13.57
CA CYS A 129 -12.04 -1.63 -13.59
C CYS A 129 -13.16 -0.63 -13.85
N LEU A 130 -14.39 -1.10 -14.04
CA LEU A 130 -15.54 -0.22 -14.20
C LEU A 130 -15.74 0.60 -12.93
N SER A 131 -15.76 1.92 -13.09
CA SER A 131 -16.08 2.85 -11.99
C SER A 131 -17.50 2.56 -11.50
N PRO A 132 -17.74 2.47 -10.18
CA PRO A 132 -19.10 2.36 -9.65
C PRO A 132 -19.93 3.65 -9.85
N PHE A 133 -19.34 4.70 -10.43
CA PHE A 133 -19.97 5.99 -10.71
C PHE A 133 -20.21 6.27 -12.21
N LEU A 134 -20.22 5.21 -13.02
CA LEU A 134 -20.75 5.24 -14.40
C LEU A 134 -22.15 4.62 -14.43
#